data_AF-A0AAE1FJJ2-F1
#
_entry.id   AF-A0AAE1FJJ2-F1
#
_cell.length_a   1.000
_cell.length_b   1.000
_cell.length_c   1.000
_cell.angle_alpha   90.00
_cell.angle_beta   90.00
_cell.angle_gamma   90.00
#
_symmetry.space_group_name_H-M   'P 1'
#
loop_
_entity.id
_entity.type
_entity.pdbx_description
1 polymer ?
#
loop_
_entity_poly.entity_id
_entity_poly.type
_entity_poly.pdbx_seq_one_letter_code
_entity_poly.pdbx_strand_id
1 'polypeptide(L)'
;MTWPNGVIPYVISASYSSRERGIIGQAMAEITAKTCLRFIPRTSSHRDYIHIYRGKGVVIHELMHAVGFWHEQSRPDRDTYVTINWANILQAQSYNFQKVSNTMSTDLGLAYDYDSVMHYGAYDFARDRSRPTITPRRSGVTIGQRRGLSQLDARGLNLLYRCPSTGPITTTTTNRPTPTTCNDYNSFCSSWAFAGYCSYNPGYMNIYCQKSCDLCGEF
;
A
#
# COMPACT_ATOMS: atom_id res chain seq x y z
N MET A 1 -5.76 5.73 -13.05
CA MET A 1 -6.17 4.38 -13.52
C MET A 1 -6.63 3.60 -12.30
N THR A 2 -7.72 2.84 -12.38
CA THR A 2 -8.24 2.02 -11.28
C THR A 2 -8.43 0.59 -11.74
N TRP A 3 -8.30 -0.36 -10.80
CA TRP A 3 -8.60 -1.77 -11.06
C TRP A 3 -10.11 -2.02 -11.07
N PRO A 4 -10.66 -2.74 -12.08
CA PRO A 4 -12.07 -3.07 -12.12
C PRO A 4 -12.53 -3.77 -10.84
N ASN A 5 -13.62 -3.27 -10.25
CA ASN A 5 -14.21 -3.76 -8.99
C ASN A 5 -13.23 -3.79 -7.80
N GLY A 6 -12.11 -3.06 -7.85
CA GLY A 6 -11.08 -3.09 -6.82
C GLY A 6 -10.40 -4.46 -6.66
N VAL A 7 -10.45 -5.31 -7.69
CA VAL A 7 -9.80 -6.63 -7.69
C VAL A 7 -8.43 -6.50 -8.38
N ILE A 8 -7.38 -6.89 -7.67
CA ILE A 8 -6.00 -6.75 -8.12
C ILE A 8 -5.36 -8.13 -8.20
N PRO A 9 -5.37 -8.78 -9.38
CA PRO A 9 -4.64 -10.01 -9.60
C PRO A 9 -3.14 -9.77 -9.44
N TYR A 10 -2.41 -10.69 -8.82
CA TYR A 10 -0.97 -10.55 -8.64
C TYR A 10 -0.19 -11.86 -8.83
N VAL A 11 1.10 -11.69 -9.15
CA VAL A 11 2.13 -12.73 -9.13
C VAL A 11 3.31 -12.22 -8.30
N ILE A 12 3.86 -13.06 -7.44
CA ILE A 12 5.10 -12.75 -6.70
C ILE A 12 6.24 -13.55 -7.31
N SER A 13 7.26 -12.85 -7.81
CA SER A 13 8.44 -13.44 -8.44
C SER A 13 9.05 -14.56 -7.59
N ALA A 14 9.51 -15.65 -8.22
CA ALA A 14 10.17 -16.77 -7.57
C ALA A 14 11.41 -16.38 -6.74
N SER A 15 12.04 -15.24 -7.05
CA SER A 15 13.24 -14.72 -6.38
C SER A 15 13.06 -14.27 -4.93
N TYR A 16 11.82 -14.17 -4.44
CA TYR A 16 11.54 -13.85 -3.05
C TYR A 16 11.57 -15.08 -2.15
N SER A 17 12.24 -14.94 -1.01
CA SER A 17 12.18 -15.90 0.09
C SER A 17 10.78 -15.95 0.73
N SER A 18 10.49 -17.03 1.46
CA SER A 18 9.24 -17.15 2.22
C SER A 18 9.03 -15.97 3.18
N ARG A 19 10.12 -15.48 3.80
CA ARG A 19 10.05 -14.35 4.72
C ARG A 19 9.56 -13.07 4.03
N GLU A 20 10.14 -12.78 2.87
CA GLU A 20 9.81 -11.57 2.10
C GLU A 20 8.42 -11.63 1.49
N ARG A 21 8.01 -12.82 1.04
CA ARG A 21 6.63 -13.05 0.61
C ARG A 21 5.64 -12.78 1.74
N GLY A 22 5.99 -13.16 2.96
CA GLY A 22 5.20 -12.83 4.15
C GLY A 22 5.04 -11.32 4.37
N ILE A 23 6.10 -10.53 4.17
CA ILE A 23 6.05 -9.06 4.24
C ILE A 23 5.14 -8.49 3.14
N ILE A 24 5.22 -9.05 1.92
CA ILE A 24 4.32 -8.67 0.82
C ILE A 24 2.86 -8.96 1.20
N GLY A 25 2.61 -10.14 1.76
CA GLY A 25 1.28 -10.51 2.26
C GLY A 25 0.77 -9.55 3.35
N GLN A 26 1.62 -9.11 4.28
CA GLN A 26 1.24 -8.13 5.31
C GLN A 26 0.80 -6.80 4.70
N ALA A 27 1.55 -6.28 3.71
CA ALA A 27 1.19 -5.05 3.01
C ALA A 27 -0.16 -5.18 2.27
N MET A 28 -0.39 -6.31 1.59
CA MET A 28 -1.67 -6.60 0.93
C MET A 28 -2.82 -6.66 1.94
N ALA A 29 -2.60 -7.33 3.08
CA ALA A 29 -3.60 -7.44 4.13
C ALA A 29 -3.95 -6.10 4.76
N GLU A 30 -2.97 -5.22 4.96
CA GLU A 30 -3.23 -3.88 5.50
C GLU A 30 -4.16 -3.08 4.57
N ILE A 31 -3.86 -3.04 3.27
CA ILE A 31 -4.70 -2.38 2.27
C ILE A 31 -6.10 -3.01 2.26
N THR A 32 -6.20 -4.34 2.22
CA THR A 32 -7.48 -5.06 2.19
C THR A 32 -8.30 -4.89 3.47
N ALA A 33 -7.68 -4.72 4.63
CA ALA A 33 -8.37 -4.51 5.90
C ALA A 33 -8.98 -3.10 6.02
N LYS A 34 -8.31 -2.09 5.46
CA LYS A 34 -8.74 -0.68 5.55
C LYS A 34 -9.59 -0.23 4.35
N THR A 35 -9.76 -1.09 3.34
CA THR A 35 -10.42 -0.74 2.08
C THR A 35 -11.24 -1.89 1.49
N CYS A 36 -11.95 -1.64 0.39
CA CYS A 36 -12.61 -2.67 -0.40
C CYS A 36 -11.69 -3.37 -1.41
N LEU A 37 -10.41 -3.00 -1.52
CA LEU A 37 -9.50 -3.60 -2.50
C LEU A 37 -9.16 -5.05 -2.11
N ARG A 38 -9.11 -5.93 -3.11
CA ARG A 38 -8.84 -7.36 -2.91
C ARG A 38 -7.71 -7.83 -3.82
N PHE A 39 -6.61 -8.23 -3.21
CA PHE A 39 -5.51 -8.88 -3.92
C PHE A 39 -5.87 -10.35 -4.14
N ILE A 40 -5.77 -10.84 -5.37
CA ILE A 40 -6.04 -12.26 -5.66
C ILE A 40 -4.87 -12.90 -6.41
N PRO A 41 -4.51 -14.15 -6.11
CA PRO A 41 -3.57 -14.91 -6.92
C PRO A 41 -4.03 -14.92 -8.38
N ARG A 42 -3.13 -14.58 -9.30
CA ARG A 42 -3.44 -14.53 -10.72
C ARG A 42 -3.75 -15.94 -11.27
N THR A 43 -4.80 -16.02 -12.07
CA THR A 43 -5.11 -17.15 -12.98
C THR A 43 -4.96 -16.74 -14.45
N SER A 44 -5.06 -17.71 -15.37
CA SER A 44 -4.98 -17.47 -16.83
C SER A 44 -6.12 -16.59 -17.39
N SER A 45 -7.24 -16.46 -16.69
CA SER A 45 -8.35 -15.58 -17.10
C SER A 45 -8.04 -14.10 -16.89
N HIS A 46 -7.09 -13.76 -16.02
CA HIS A 46 -6.71 -12.38 -15.75
C HIS A 46 -5.71 -11.88 -16.81
N ARG A 47 -6.14 -10.86 -17.57
CA ARG A 47 -5.31 -10.15 -18.56
C ARG A 47 -4.33 -9.18 -17.87
N ASP A 48 -4.86 -8.31 -17.01
CA ASP A 48 -4.09 -7.34 -16.24
C ASP A 48 -3.82 -7.84 -14.83
N TYR A 49 -2.60 -7.61 -14.32
CA TYR A 49 -2.16 -8.04 -12.99
C TYR A 49 -0.88 -7.29 -12.57
N ILE A 50 -0.61 -7.25 -11.27
CA ILE A 50 0.67 -6.78 -10.72
C ILE A 50 1.66 -7.94 -10.71
N HIS A 51 2.84 -7.74 -11.29
CA HIS A 51 3.96 -8.65 -11.06
C HIS A 51 4.95 -8.01 -10.08
N ILE A 52 5.04 -8.58 -8.88
CA ILE A 52 5.90 -8.08 -7.81
C ILE A 52 7.29 -8.70 -7.96
N TYR A 53 8.26 -7.87 -8.36
CA TYR A 53 9.67 -8.19 -8.45
C TYR A 53 10.46 -7.56 -7.31
N ARG A 54 11.59 -8.20 -6.96
CA ARG A 54 12.53 -7.69 -5.96
C ARG A 54 13.02 -6.29 -6.34
N GLY A 55 12.81 -5.31 -5.47
CA GLY A 55 13.11 -3.90 -5.73
C GLY A 55 13.60 -3.16 -4.47
N LYS A 56 13.91 -1.86 -4.63
CA LYS A 56 14.48 -1.00 -3.58
C LYS A 56 13.44 -0.26 -2.72
N GLY A 57 12.15 -0.51 -2.92
CA GLY A 57 11.04 0.18 -2.26
C GLY A 57 10.37 -0.63 -1.15
N VAL A 58 9.62 0.06 -0.28
CA VAL A 58 8.77 -0.59 0.73
C VAL A 58 7.49 -1.08 0.08
N VAL A 59 7.12 -2.34 0.29
CA VAL A 59 6.07 -3.01 -0.51
C VAL A 59 4.77 -2.22 -0.57
N ILE A 60 4.31 -1.66 0.56
CA ILE A 60 3.04 -0.93 0.58
C ILE A 60 3.08 0.36 -0.25
N HIS A 61 4.22 1.06 -0.31
CA HIS A 61 4.42 2.24 -1.15
C HIS A 61 4.32 1.89 -2.64
N GLU A 62 4.97 0.80 -3.03
CA GLU A 62 4.93 0.33 -4.42
C GLU A 62 3.54 -0.18 -4.82
N LEU A 63 2.83 -0.83 -3.89
CA LEU A 63 1.45 -1.23 -4.11
C LEU A 63 0.53 -0.02 -4.24
N MET A 64 0.72 1.02 -3.43
CA MET A 64 -0.03 2.28 -3.51
C MET A 64 0.10 2.95 -4.90
N HIS A 65 1.31 2.97 -5.47
CA HIS A 65 1.50 3.38 -6.87
C HIS A 65 0.67 2.54 -7.84
N ALA A 66 0.74 1.22 -7.71
CA ALA A 66 0.04 0.30 -8.60
C ALA A 66 -1.50 0.38 -8.49
N VAL A 67 -2.04 0.88 -7.36
CA VAL A 67 -3.47 1.12 -7.18
C VAL A 67 -3.89 2.56 -7.44
N GLY A 68 -2.97 3.43 -7.88
CA GLY A 68 -3.30 4.71 -8.51
C GLY A 68 -2.83 5.97 -7.79
N PHE A 69 -1.93 5.87 -6.81
CA PHE A 69 -1.45 7.02 -6.04
C PHE A 69 -0.09 7.52 -6.53
N TRP A 70 0.04 8.83 -6.72
CA TRP A 70 1.31 9.50 -6.91
C TRP A 70 1.95 9.85 -5.56
N HIS A 71 3.18 10.34 -5.57
CA HIS A 71 3.79 10.85 -4.35
C HIS A 71 3.05 12.08 -3.81
N GLU A 72 2.88 12.15 -2.50
CA GLU A 72 2.14 13.24 -1.84
C GLU A 72 2.82 14.60 -2.08
N GLN A 73 4.16 14.65 -2.10
CA GLN A 73 4.89 15.88 -2.42
C GLN A 73 4.73 16.33 -3.87
N SER A 74 4.16 15.50 -4.75
CA SER A 74 3.93 15.85 -6.15
C SER A 74 2.53 16.42 -6.38
N ARG A 75 1.72 16.59 -5.34
CA ARG A 75 0.40 17.21 -5.48
C ARG A 75 0.47 18.63 -6.06
N PRO A 76 -0.51 19.06 -6.86
CA PRO A 76 -0.56 20.41 -7.43
C PRO A 76 -0.53 21.54 -6.38
N ASP A 77 -1.13 21.31 -5.22
CA ASP A 77 -1.27 22.24 -4.09
C ASP A 77 -0.11 22.18 -3.08
N ARG A 78 0.89 21.30 -3.30
CA ARG A 78 1.96 20.99 -2.33
C ARG A 78 2.75 22.19 -1.82
N ASP A 79 2.91 23.24 -2.62
CA ASP A 79 3.71 24.43 -2.25
C ASP A 79 3.08 25.26 -1.11
N THR A 80 1.80 25.02 -0.78
CA THR A 80 1.14 25.58 0.41
C THR A 80 1.50 24.84 1.70
N TYR A 81 2.02 23.61 1.60
CA TYR A 81 2.30 22.72 2.73
C TYR A 81 3.79 22.47 2.92
N VAL A 82 4.56 22.38 1.82
CA VAL A 82 5.99 22.11 1.85
C VAL A 82 6.76 23.11 0.98
N THR A 83 8.04 23.28 1.30
CA THR A 83 9.02 23.97 0.47
C THR A 83 9.97 22.94 -0.12
N ILE A 84 10.14 22.95 -1.45
CA ILE A 84 11.16 22.15 -2.14
C ILE A 84 12.46 22.94 -2.22
N ASN A 85 13.51 22.42 -1.60
CA ASN A 85 14.83 23.04 -1.57
C ASN A 85 15.65 22.59 -2.79
N TRP A 86 15.27 23.10 -3.97
CA TRP A 86 15.84 22.71 -5.27
C TRP A 86 17.38 22.72 -5.31
N ALA A 87 18.01 23.71 -4.67
CA ALA A 87 19.46 23.83 -4.63
C ALA A 87 20.17 22.67 -3.92
N ASN A 88 19.47 21.87 -3.11
CA ASN A 88 20.01 20.71 -2.41
C ASN A 88 19.58 19.36 -3.02
N ILE A 89 18.82 19.35 -4.12
CA ILE A 89 18.44 18.11 -4.80
C ILE A 89 19.57 17.71 -5.76
N LEU A 90 19.90 16.42 -5.81
CA LEU A 90 20.78 15.88 -6.85
C LEU A 90 20.20 16.21 -8.23
N GLN A 91 20.98 16.87 -9.10
CA GLN A 91 20.49 17.41 -10.37
C GLN A 91 19.71 16.38 -11.21
N ALA A 92 20.26 15.16 -11.31
CA ALA A 92 19.67 14.04 -12.03
C ALA A 92 18.35 13.52 -11.44
N GLN A 93 17.98 13.93 -10.22
CA GLN A 93 16.80 13.47 -9.48
C GLN A 93 15.74 14.56 -9.34
N SER A 94 15.97 15.75 -9.89
CA SER A 94 15.05 16.90 -9.81
C SER A 94 13.65 16.60 -10.36
N TYR A 95 13.54 15.74 -11.37
CA TYR A 95 12.25 15.35 -11.96
C TYR A 95 11.32 14.66 -10.95
N ASN A 96 11.85 13.97 -9.94
CA ASN A 96 11.04 13.29 -8.90
C ASN A 96 10.28 14.28 -7.99
N PHE A 97 10.67 15.55 -7.99
CA PHE A 97 10.06 16.60 -7.18
C PHE A 97 9.13 17.49 -8.01
N GLN A 98 8.88 17.15 -9.28
CA GLN A 98 7.93 17.91 -10.09
C GLN A 98 6.50 17.65 -9.64
N LYS A 99 5.65 18.66 -9.76
CA LYS A 99 4.22 18.51 -9.50
C LYS A 99 3.57 17.73 -10.63
N VAL A 100 2.64 16.84 -10.29
CA VAL A 100 1.72 16.24 -11.26
C VAL A 100 0.63 17.26 -11.59
N SER A 101 0.14 17.28 -12.83
CA SER A 101 -0.91 18.22 -13.24
C SER A 101 -2.26 17.88 -12.62
N ASN A 102 -3.15 18.87 -12.53
CA ASN A 102 -4.55 18.70 -12.12
C ASN A 102 -5.35 17.79 -13.07
N THR A 103 -4.86 17.58 -14.29
CA THR A 103 -5.50 16.67 -15.26
C THR A 103 -5.09 15.21 -15.06
N MET A 104 -3.97 14.97 -14.37
CA MET A 104 -3.39 13.64 -14.14
C MET A 104 -3.49 13.20 -12.67
N SER A 105 -3.82 14.12 -11.76
CA SER A 105 -3.99 13.86 -10.33
C SER A 105 -5.16 14.65 -9.76
N THR A 106 -5.82 14.08 -8.76
CA THR A 106 -6.86 14.74 -7.97
C THR A 106 -6.55 14.48 -6.50
N ASP A 107 -6.82 15.46 -5.64
CA ASP A 107 -6.74 15.31 -4.20
C ASP A 107 -7.93 14.55 -3.60
N LEU A 108 -8.95 14.22 -4.41
CA LEU A 108 -10.21 13.62 -3.97
C LEU A 108 -10.92 14.46 -2.88
N GLY A 109 -10.64 15.76 -2.81
CA GLY A 109 -11.10 16.66 -1.74
C GLY A 109 -10.45 16.41 -0.37
N LEU A 110 -9.34 15.66 -0.32
CA LEU A 110 -8.61 15.37 0.92
C LEU A 110 -7.53 16.44 1.19
N ALA A 111 -7.35 16.75 2.47
CA ALA A 111 -6.25 17.57 2.94
C ALA A 111 -4.89 16.94 2.61
N TYR A 112 -3.84 17.76 2.59
CA TYR A 112 -2.47 17.29 2.41
C TYR A 112 -2.01 16.43 3.59
N ASP A 113 -1.45 15.27 3.27
CA ASP A 113 -1.09 14.27 4.28
C ASP A 113 0.42 14.11 4.47
N TYR A 114 0.97 14.82 5.45
CA TYR A 114 2.39 14.70 5.80
C TYR A 114 2.78 13.29 6.28
N ASP A 115 1.83 12.50 6.81
CA ASP A 115 2.08 11.14 7.29
C ASP A 115 1.79 10.08 6.21
N SER A 116 1.45 10.49 4.98
CA SER A 116 1.21 9.57 3.88
C SER A 116 2.44 8.70 3.62
N VAL A 117 2.22 7.41 3.39
CA VAL A 117 3.28 6.50 2.97
C VAL A 117 3.86 6.86 1.61
N MET A 118 3.13 7.68 0.84
CA MET A 118 3.51 8.21 -0.46
C MET A 118 4.31 9.51 -0.37
N HIS A 119 4.49 10.09 0.82
CA HIS A 119 5.30 11.28 1.00
C HIS A 119 6.78 10.93 1.07
N TYR A 120 7.64 11.69 0.37
CA TYR A 120 9.10 11.60 0.51
C TYR A 120 9.57 12.02 1.91
N GLY A 121 10.70 11.48 2.33
CA GLY A 121 11.43 11.95 3.51
C GLY A 121 12.09 13.30 3.25
N ALA A 122 12.38 14.02 4.34
CA ALA A 122 12.94 15.38 4.27
C ALA A 122 14.29 15.46 3.56
N TYR A 123 15.04 14.36 3.49
CA TYR A 123 16.41 14.28 2.95
C TYR A 123 16.52 13.41 1.69
N ASP A 124 15.40 12.96 1.13
CA ASP A 124 15.42 12.11 -0.06
C ASP A 124 16.11 12.85 -1.21
N PHE A 125 17.02 12.15 -1.88
CA PHE A 125 17.84 12.68 -3.00
C PHE A 125 18.65 13.94 -2.67
N ALA A 126 18.98 14.18 -1.39
CA ALA A 126 19.82 15.29 -0.98
C ALA A 126 21.26 15.17 -1.51
N ARG A 127 21.79 16.28 -2.04
CA ARG A 127 23.22 16.45 -2.36
C ARG A 127 24.04 16.59 -1.08
N ASP A 128 23.59 17.44 -0.16
CA ASP A 128 24.12 17.58 1.20
C ASP A 128 23.10 17.02 2.19
N ARG A 129 23.43 15.87 2.80
CA ARG A 129 22.54 15.16 3.74
C ARG A 129 22.35 15.86 5.07
N SER A 130 23.11 16.91 5.38
CA SER A 130 22.87 17.75 6.56
C SER A 130 21.70 18.73 6.37
N ARG A 131 21.26 18.92 5.12
CA ARG A 131 20.19 19.84 4.74
C ARG A 131 19.02 19.09 4.10
N PRO A 132 17.77 19.49 4.37
CA PRO A 132 16.62 18.84 3.76
C PRO A 132 16.44 19.23 2.29
N THR A 133 15.90 18.33 1.47
CA THR A 133 15.33 18.60 0.14
C THR A 133 13.87 19.03 0.23
N ILE A 134 13.15 18.63 1.29
CA ILE A 134 11.76 19.02 1.55
C ILE A 134 11.64 19.55 2.97
N THR A 135 11.12 20.76 3.14
CA THR A 135 10.84 21.36 4.44
C THR A 135 9.33 21.55 4.64
N PRO A 136 8.69 20.92 5.63
CA PRO A 136 7.30 21.23 5.99
C PRO A 136 7.14 22.68 6.43
N ARG A 137 6.08 23.34 5.97
CA ARG A 137 5.72 24.70 6.42
C ARG A 137 5.04 24.69 7.79
N ARG A 138 4.44 23.57 8.19
CA ARG A 138 3.90 23.35 9.54
C ARG A 138 5.02 22.93 10.49
N SER A 139 5.20 23.69 11.55
CA SER A 139 6.21 23.38 12.59
C SER A 139 5.90 22.07 13.31
N GLY A 140 6.96 21.32 13.66
CA GLY A 140 6.88 20.09 14.45
C GLY A 140 6.41 18.83 13.69
N VAL A 141 6.20 18.93 12.38
CA VAL A 141 5.74 17.80 11.56
C VAL A 141 6.91 17.03 10.95
N THR A 142 6.83 15.70 10.99
CA THR A 142 7.75 14.78 10.31
C THR A 142 7.12 14.23 9.03
N ILE A 143 7.94 13.92 8.04
CA ILE A 143 7.53 13.37 6.73
C ILE A 143 8.38 12.16 6.36
N GLY A 144 7.85 11.29 5.49
CA GLY A 144 8.60 10.15 4.94
C GLY A 144 8.47 8.85 5.70
N GLN A 145 7.41 8.67 6.49
CA GLN A 145 7.16 7.41 7.18
C GLN A 145 6.98 6.26 6.18
N ARG A 146 7.39 5.05 6.57
CA ARG A 146 7.24 3.81 5.78
C ARG A 146 6.69 2.65 6.62
N ARG A 147 5.97 2.97 7.70
CA ARG A 147 5.42 2.01 8.67
C ARG A 147 4.13 1.34 8.20
N GLY A 148 3.36 2.01 7.33
CA GLY A 148 2.07 1.52 6.83
C GLY A 148 1.22 2.66 6.23
N LEU A 149 -0.04 2.38 5.90
CA LEU A 149 -0.98 3.39 5.41
C LEU A 149 -1.35 4.36 6.52
N SER A 150 -1.31 5.66 6.22
CA SER A 150 -1.96 6.68 7.04
C SER A 150 -3.49 6.53 6.99
N GLN A 151 -4.19 7.32 7.82
CA GLN A 151 -5.65 7.39 7.74
C GLN A 151 -6.13 7.99 6.41
N LEU A 152 -5.42 8.98 5.87
CA LEU A 152 -5.81 9.64 4.62
C LEU A 152 -5.42 8.82 3.39
N ASP A 153 -4.36 8.01 3.44
CA ASP A 153 -4.04 7.01 2.40
C ASP A 153 -5.22 6.04 2.23
N ALA A 154 -5.68 5.44 3.34
CA ALA A 154 -6.81 4.52 3.33
C ALA A 154 -8.11 5.20 2.87
N ARG A 155 -8.37 6.43 3.35
CA ARG A 155 -9.54 7.21 2.92
C ARG A 155 -9.48 7.55 1.43
N GLY A 156 -8.32 7.92 0.92
CA GLY A 156 -8.08 8.17 -0.50
C GLY A 156 -8.41 6.95 -1.34
N LEU A 157 -7.90 5.78 -0.97
CA LEU A 157 -8.23 4.53 -1.65
C LEU A 157 -9.74 4.25 -1.65
N ASN A 158 -10.39 4.44 -0.49
CA ASN A 158 -11.83 4.24 -0.37
C ASN A 158 -12.64 5.18 -1.26
N LEU A 159 -12.23 6.45 -1.37
CA LEU A 159 -12.87 7.41 -2.27
C LEU A 159 -12.62 7.06 -3.75
N LEU A 160 -11.37 6.76 -4.10
CA LEU A 160 -10.97 6.46 -5.48
C LEU A 160 -11.68 5.21 -6.02
N TYR A 161 -11.80 4.17 -5.18
CA TYR A 161 -12.45 2.90 -5.54
C TYR A 161 -13.93 2.84 -5.17
N ARG A 162 -14.49 3.93 -4.63
CA ARG A 162 -15.90 4.03 -4.20
C ARG A 162 -16.29 2.88 -3.27
N CYS A 163 -15.41 2.58 -2.33
CA CYS A 163 -15.65 1.53 -1.36
C CYS A 163 -16.91 1.84 -0.55
N PRO A 164 -17.76 0.83 -0.26
CA PRO A 164 -18.92 1.04 0.59
C PRO A 164 -18.49 1.65 1.92
N SER A 165 -19.18 2.70 2.36
CA SER A 165 -18.98 3.27 3.68
C SER A 165 -19.24 2.18 4.71
N THR A 166 -18.19 1.64 5.31
CA THR A 166 -18.36 0.99 6.60
C THR A 166 -18.84 2.11 7.52
N GLY A 167 -20.00 1.94 8.16
CA GLY A 167 -20.44 2.85 9.22
C GLY A 167 -19.37 2.98 10.30
N PRO A 168 -19.56 3.85 11.32
CA PRO A 168 -18.59 4.00 12.40
C PRO A 168 -18.11 2.63 12.87
N ILE A 169 -16.79 2.44 12.86
CA ILE A 169 -16.08 1.23 13.27
C ILE A 169 -16.42 1.02 14.74
N THR A 170 -17.59 0.44 14.98
CA THR A 170 -17.92 -0.20 16.23
C THR A 170 -17.20 -1.53 16.11
N THR A 171 -16.39 -1.86 17.11
CA THR A 171 -15.81 -3.19 17.35
C THR A 171 -16.89 -4.25 17.61
N THR A 172 -17.99 -4.23 16.87
CA THR A 172 -18.79 -5.40 16.63
C THR A 172 -17.94 -6.33 15.79
N THR A 173 -17.54 -7.45 16.40
CA THR A 173 -17.30 -8.74 15.75
C THR A 173 -18.14 -8.83 14.49
N THR A 174 -17.55 -8.45 13.37
CA THR A 174 -18.16 -8.71 12.09
C THR A 174 -18.15 -10.23 12.02
N ASN A 175 -19.33 -10.82 11.82
CA ASN A 175 -19.43 -12.11 11.15
C ASN A 175 -18.78 -11.91 9.79
N ARG A 176 -17.44 -11.98 9.78
CA ARG A 176 -16.61 -12.09 8.60
C ARG A 176 -17.22 -13.27 7.85
N PRO A 177 -17.70 -13.09 6.61
CA PRO A 177 -18.33 -14.18 5.87
C PRO A 177 -17.39 -15.38 5.96
N THR A 178 -17.87 -16.43 6.62
CA THR A 178 -17.18 -17.71 6.70
C THR A 178 -16.88 -18.08 5.25
N PRO A 179 -15.62 -18.30 4.87
CA PRO A 179 -15.29 -18.68 3.52
C PRO A 179 -16.13 -19.91 3.17
N THR A 180 -17.04 -19.78 2.21
CA THR A 180 -17.92 -20.88 1.76
C THR A 180 -17.14 -22.05 1.17
N THR A 181 -15.83 -21.88 0.97
CA THR A 181 -14.85 -22.93 0.70
C THR A 181 -13.62 -22.66 1.53
N CYS A 182 -13.21 -23.62 2.37
CA CYS A 182 -11.91 -23.54 3.03
C CYS A 182 -10.82 -23.98 2.05
N ASN A 183 -9.89 -23.08 1.71
CA ASN A 183 -8.83 -23.43 0.77
C ASN A 183 -7.53 -22.64 0.98
N ASP A 184 -6.45 -23.18 0.44
CA ASP A 184 -5.23 -22.42 0.18
C ASP A 184 -5.29 -21.89 -1.25
N TYR A 185 -5.33 -20.57 -1.37
CA TYR A 185 -5.40 -19.87 -2.64
C TYR A 185 -4.00 -19.53 -3.17
N ASN A 186 -2.97 -19.64 -2.35
CA ASN A 186 -1.58 -19.41 -2.74
C ASN A 186 -0.75 -20.69 -2.61
N SER A 187 0.06 -21.00 -3.63
CA SER A 187 0.92 -22.20 -3.65
C SER A 187 1.97 -22.23 -2.53
N PHE A 188 2.25 -21.09 -1.89
CA PHE A 188 3.21 -20.99 -0.79
C PHE A 188 2.57 -21.11 0.60
N CYS A 189 1.25 -21.27 0.71
CA CYS A 189 0.53 -21.26 1.99
C CYS A 189 1.12 -22.24 3.01
N SER A 190 1.44 -23.47 2.61
CA SER A 190 2.00 -24.46 3.54
C SER A 190 3.39 -24.06 4.04
N SER A 191 4.23 -23.52 3.15
CA SER A 191 5.56 -23.02 3.54
C SER A 191 5.50 -21.80 4.46
N TRP A 192 4.49 -20.94 4.28
CA TRP A 192 4.30 -19.77 5.14
C TRP A 192 3.73 -20.17 6.50
N ALA A 193 2.77 -21.10 6.53
CA ALA A 193 2.25 -21.65 7.78
C ALA A 193 3.35 -22.31 8.61
N PHE A 194 4.18 -23.16 7.99
CA PHE A 194 5.35 -23.76 8.64
C PHE A 194 6.33 -22.71 9.20
N ALA A 195 6.50 -21.58 8.51
CA ALA A 195 7.31 -20.46 8.97
C ALA A 195 6.61 -19.56 10.03
N GLY A 196 5.46 -19.96 10.57
CA GLY A 196 4.75 -19.26 11.64
C GLY A 196 3.85 -18.11 11.18
N TYR A 197 3.63 -17.94 9.88
CA TYR A 197 2.91 -16.76 9.37
C TYR A 197 1.43 -16.72 9.72
N CYS A 198 0.82 -17.85 10.08
CA CYS A 198 -0.56 -17.87 10.57
C CYS A 198 -0.72 -16.95 11.80
N SER A 199 0.31 -16.85 12.65
CA SER A 199 0.33 -15.95 13.81
C SER A 199 0.93 -14.57 13.49
N TYR A 200 1.98 -14.50 12.64
CA TYR A 200 2.65 -13.23 12.32
C TYR A 200 1.91 -12.37 11.27
N ASN A 201 1.04 -12.97 10.46
CA ASN A 201 0.27 -12.32 9.42
C ASN A 201 -1.15 -12.91 9.30
N PRO A 202 -1.94 -12.89 10.38
CA PRO A 202 -3.27 -13.51 10.38
C PRO A 202 -4.22 -12.83 9.39
N GLY A 203 -4.04 -11.53 9.12
CA GLY A 203 -4.88 -10.80 8.16
C GLY A 203 -4.83 -11.41 6.76
N TYR A 204 -3.63 -11.68 6.25
CA TYR A 204 -3.47 -12.34 4.95
C TYR A 204 -3.76 -13.84 5.06
N MET A 205 -3.13 -14.51 6.02
CA MET A 205 -3.14 -15.97 6.11
C MET A 205 -4.55 -16.51 6.37
N ASN A 206 -5.35 -15.84 7.22
CA ASN A 206 -6.71 -16.26 7.50
C ASN A 206 -7.67 -16.05 6.33
N ILE A 207 -7.29 -15.25 5.32
CA ILE A 207 -8.06 -15.06 4.10
C ILE A 207 -7.60 -16.03 3.02
N TYR A 208 -6.30 -16.14 2.78
CA TYR A 208 -5.77 -16.82 1.59
C TYR A 208 -5.13 -18.18 1.83
N CYS A 209 -4.87 -18.56 3.09
CA CYS A 209 -4.14 -19.78 3.48
C CYS A 209 -4.87 -20.53 4.59
N GLN A 210 -6.19 -20.66 4.44
CA GLN A 210 -7.07 -21.14 5.51
C GLN A 210 -6.80 -22.60 5.88
N LYS A 211 -6.53 -23.45 4.88
CA LYS A 211 -6.19 -24.86 5.11
C LYS A 211 -4.86 -24.99 5.80
N SER A 212 -3.83 -24.33 5.27
CA SER A 212 -2.48 -24.40 5.85
C SER A 212 -2.39 -23.81 7.26
N CYS A 213 -3.34 -22.95 7.66
CA CYS A 213 -3.40 -22.38 9.01
C CYS A 213 -4.39 -23.07 9.94
N ASP A 214 -4.91 -24.24 9.57
CA ASP A 214 -5.86 -25.01 10.38
C ASP A 214 -7.11 -24.20 10.77
N LEU A 215 -7.57 -23.34 9.87
CA LEU A 215 -8.74 -22.47 10.08
C LEU A 215 -10.02 -23.04 9.44
N CYS A 216 -9.91 -24.18 8.77
CA CYS A 216 -11.08 -24.94 8.36
C CYS A 216 -11.69 -25.55 9.62
N GLY A 217 -12.87 -25.09 10.05
CA GLY A 217 -13.66 -25.86 11.00
C GLY A 217 -13.98 -27.24 10.43
N GLU A 218 -14.29 -28.21 11.28
CA GLU A 218 -14.92 -29.46 10.83
C GLU A 218 -16.30 -29.09 10.25
N PHE A 219 -16.48 -29.33 8.94
CA PHE A 219 -17.73 -29.09 8.22
C PHE A 219 -18.68 -30.27 8.37
#